data_AF-A0A2L2YPB5-F1
#
_entry.id   AF-A0A2L2YPB5-F1
#
_cell.length_a   1.000
_cell.length_b   1.000
_cell.length_c   1.000
_cell.angle_alpha   90.00
_cell.angle_beta   90.00
_cell.angle_gamma   90.00
#
_symmetry.space_group_name_H-M   'P 1'
#
loop_
_entity.id
_entity.type
_entity.pdbx_description
1 polymer ?
#
loop_
_entity_poly.entity_id
_entity_poly.type
_entity_poly.pdbx_seq_one_letter_code
_entity_poly.pdbx_strand_id
1 'polypeptide(L)' 'MGKKVVGYWDVRDLAEPIRYLLLYNNVPFVDKRYHLEDRDVWEKEKFTLGLDFPNLPY' A
#
# COMPACT_ATOMS: atom_id res chain seq x y z
N MET A 1 -18.46 -2.09 4.93
CA MET A 1 -17.13 -1.63 5.38
C MET A 1 -16.17 -1.86 4.22
N GLY A 2 -15.49 -0.82 3.73
CA GLY A 2 -14.56 -0.95 2.60
C GLY A 2 -13.39 -1.88 2.93
N LYS A 3 -12.84 -2.55 1.91
CA LYS A 3 -11.66 -3.41 2.06
C LYS A 3 -10.46 -2.53 2.40
N LYS A 4 -9.80 -2.76 3.54
CA LYS A 4 -8.57 -2.03 3.91
C LYS A 4 -7.45 -2.45 2.96
N VAL A 5 -6.72 -1.49 2.41
CA VAL A 5 -5.59 -1.72 1.50
C VAL A 5 -4.36 -1.11 2.14
N VAL A 6 -3.22 -1.80 2.02
CA VAL A 6 -1.90 -1.23 2.28
C VAL A 6 -1.16 -1.25 0.95
N GLY A 7 -0.97 -0.07 0.36
CA GLY A 7 -0.27 0.07 -0.91
C GLY A 7 1.18 0.49 -0.70
N TYR A 8 2.15 -0.31 -1.15
CA TYR A 8 3.57 0.05 -1.08
C TYR A 8 4.40 -0.65 -2.16
N TRP A 9 5.67 -0.26 -2.28
CA TRP A 9 6.66 -1.03 -3.01
C TRP A 9 6.74 -2.46 -2.48
N ASP A 10 7.12 -3.41 -3.34
CA ASP A 10 7.42 -4.81 -2.98
C ASP A 10 8.76 -4.93 -2.24
N VAL A 11 8.85 -4.19 -1.14
CA VAL A 11 9.92 -4.19 -0.16
C VAL A 11 9.30 -4.08 1.24
N ARG A 12 10.11 -4.29 2.27
CA ARG A 12 9.68 -4.17 3.67
C ARG A 12 9.49 -2.70 4.04
N ASP A 13 10.60 -2.03 4.33
CA ASP A 13 10.72 -0.58 4.57
C ASP A 13 9.51 0.04 5.32
N LEU A 14 8.99 1.20 4.90
CA LEU A 14 7.95 1.94 5.64
C LEU A 14 6.64 1.16 5.85
N ALA A 15 6.31 0.22 4.97
CA ALA A 15 5.06 -0.54 5.05
C ALA A 15 5.13 -1.76 5.98
N GLU A 16 6.32 -2.28 6.28
CA GLU A 16 6.46 -3.51 7.07
C GLU A 16 5.94 -3.39 8.50
N PRO A 17 6.21 -2.31 9.27
CA PRO A 17 5.62 -2.13 10.60
C PRO A 17 4.09 -2.09 10.55
N ILE A 18 3.51 -1.53 9.48
CA ILE A 18 2.06 -1.46 9.27
C ILE A 18 1.49 -2.87 9.03
N ARG A 19 2.10 -3.65 8.13
CA ARG A 19 1.72 -5.05 7.87
C ARG A 19 1.79 -5.89 9.14
N TYR A 20 2.87 -5.77 9.91
CA TYR A 20 3.01 -6.51 11.17
C TYR A 20 1.92 -6.15 12.17
N LEU A 21 1.60 -4.87 12.34
CA LEU A 21 0.55 -4.44 13.27
C LEU A 21 -0.81 -5.02 12.85
N LEU A 22 -1.14 -4.99 11.56
CA LEU A 22 -2.41 -5.54 11.05
C LEU A 22 -2.49 -7.05 11.24
N LEU A 23 -1.41 -7.78 10.91
CA LEU A 23 -1.34 -9.23 11.08
C LEU A 23 -1.42 -9.64 12.55
N TYR A 24 -0.67 -8.98 13.43
CA TYR A 24 -0.68 -9.24 14.87
C TYR A 24 -2.08 -9.08 15.48
N ASN A 25 -2.84 -8.10 15.00
CA ASN A 25 -4.21 -7.83 15.45
C ASN A 25 -5.28 -8.62 14.65
N ASN A 26 -4.89 -9.56 13.80
CA ASN A 26 -5.81 -10.32 12.92
C ASN A 26 -6.74 -9.42 12.08
N VAL A 27 -6.28 -8.24 11.68
CA VAL A 27 -7.07 -7.32 10.85
C VAL A 27 -6.90 -7.71 9.38
N PRO A 28 -7.97 -8.11 8.67
CA PRO A 28 -7.85 -8.43 7.25
C PRO A 28 -7.61 -7.17 6.41
N PHE A 29 -6.66 -7.26 5.48
CA PHE A 29 -6.30 -6.20 4.53
C PHE A 29 -5.84 -6.79 3.19
N VAL A 30 -5.79 -5.96 2.14
CA VAL A 30 -5.11 -6.26 0.88
C VAL A 30 -3.71 -5.68 0.95
N ASP A 31 -2.71 -6.52 0.76
CA ASP A 31 -1.34 -6.09 0.52
C ASP A 31 -1.18 -5.82 -0.97
N LYS A 32 -1.28 -4.55 -1.38
CA LYS A 32 -1.08 -4.15 -2.77
C LYS A 32 0.38 -3.75 -2.95
N ARG A 33 1.11 -4.58 -3.68
CA ARG A 33 2.55 -4.41 -3.90
C ARG A 33 2.83 -3.95 -5.32
N TYR A 34 3.64 -2.91 -5.44
CA TYR A 34 4.18 -2.44 -6.71
C TYR A 34 5.62 -2.93 -6.83
N HIS A 35 5.96 -3.65 -7.89
CA HIS A 35 7.36 -3.98 -8.16
C HIS A 35 8.11 -2.70 -8.55
N LEU A 36 9.39 -2.61 -8.18
CA LEU A 36 10.23 -1.47 -8.54
C LEU A 36 10.39 -1.32 -10.06
N GLU A 37 10.31 -2.43 -10.79
CA GLU A 37 10.31 -2.47 -12.27
C GLU A 37 9.02 -1.87 -12.85
N ASP A 38 7.90 -1.98 -12.12
CA ASP A 38 6.58 -1.47 -12.50
C ASP A 38 6.30 -0.08 -11.92
N ARG A 39 7.34 0.76 -11.80
CA ARG A 39 7.21 2.12 -11.25
C ARG A 39 6.15 2.95 -11.99
N ASP A 40 6.04 2.78 -13.30
CA ASP A 40 5.07 3.48 -14.13
C ASP A 40 3.62 3.11 -13.79
N VAL A 41 3.38 1.88 -13.29
CA VAL A 41 2.07 1.44 -12.80
C VAL A 41 1.64 2.28 -11.60
N TRP A 42 2.53 2.49 -10.62
CA TRP A 42 2.28 3.39 -9.50
C TRP A 42 2.05 4.83 -9.97
N GLU A 43 2.89 5.34 -10.86
CA GLU A 43 2.80 6.72 -11.34
C GLU A 43 1.47 7.02 -12.04
N LYS A 44 0.93 6.06 -12.79
CA LYS A 44 -0.40 6.16 -13.44
C LYS A 44 -1.55 6.13 -12.42
N GLU A 45 -1.42 5.36 -11.36
CA GLU A 45 -2.49 5.18 -10.36
C GLU A 45 -2.47 6.24 -9.24
N LYS A 46 -1.30 6.83 -8.95
CA LYS A 46 -1.06 7.72 -7.81
C LYS A 46 -2.19 8.73 -7.56
N PHE A 47 -2.68 9.40 -8.61
CA PHE A 47 -3.68 10.45 -8.51
C PHE A 47 -5.13 9.96 -8.75
N THR A 48 -5.35 8.67 -8.99
CA THR A 48 -6.69 8.09 -9.22
C THR A 48 -7.33 7.52 -7.95
N LEU A 49 -6.59 7.49 -6.84
CA LEU A 49 -7.00 6.87 -5.57
C LEU A 49 -7.86 7.78 -4.68
N GLY A 50 -8.04 9.05 -5.03
CA GLY A 50 -8.82 10.02 -4.24
C GLY A 50 -8.18 10.40 -2.90
N LEU A 51 -6.85 10.29 -2.77
CA LEU A 51 -6.10 10.70 -1.59
C LEU A 51 -5.83 12.22 -1.64
N ASP A 52 -6.01 12.91 -0.51
CA ASP A 52 -5.64 14.33 -0.38
C ASP A 52 -4.12 14.55 -0.55
N PHE A 53 -3.32 13.56 -0.12
CA PHE A 53 -1.86 13.55 -0.23
C PHE A 53 -1.37 12.26 -0.88
N PRO A 54 -1.37 12.17 -2.22
CA PRO A 54 -0.98 10.96 -2.94
C PRO A 54 0.48 10.58 -2.69
N ASN A 55 0.70 9.48 -1.96
CA ASN A 55 2.03 8.94 -1.71
C ASN A 55 1.98 7.44 -1.35
N LEU A 56 3.16 6.84 -1.22
CA LEU A 56 3.35 5.51 -0.64
C LEU A 56 4.03 5.64 0.74
N PRO A 57 3.66 4.83 1.75
CA PRO A 57 2.49 3.96 1.75
C PRO A 57 1.17 4.74 1.85
N TYR A 58 0.08 4.13 1.39
CA TYR A 58 -1.31 4.59 1.60
C TYR A 58 -2.19 3.47 2.17
#